data_AF-A0A7W9SUC6-F1
#
_entry.id   AF-A0A7W9SUC6-F1
#
_cell.length_a   1.000
_cell.length_b   1.000
_cell.length_c   1.000
_cell.angle_alpha   90.00
_cell.angle_beta   90.00
_cell.angle_gamma   90.00
#
_symmetry.space_group_name_H-M   'P 1'
#
loop_
_entity.id
_entity.type
_entity.pdbx_description
1 polymer ?
#
loop_
_entity_poly.entity_id
_entity_poly.type
_entity_poly.pdbx_seq_one_letter_code
_entity_poly.pdbx_strand_id
1 'polypeptide(L)'
;MTLTDFIATLFFHVDEAMTDVPKDPRSQLWPSELVTIGVLYVLKAQSQRRFWQWLEANYLHLFPALPERSRLFRLMRNHQDWADRFLSDPGMLLVSDSLGVELIHPRRQGRSEKQVGEKGKSNGQWYVGVKFCPLLNFDGRICDWDAEGASLYDGDFQWMLSDHPNEPKLVDNGFHKAAKRGGDCENLIVATTE
;
A
#
# COMPACT_ATOMS: atom_id res chain seq x y z
N MET A 1 -8.47 -20.79 -16.26
CA MET A 1 -8.03 -19.40 -16.43
C MET A 1 -6.54 -19.40 -16.70
N THR A 2 -6.12 -18.92 -17.87
CA THR A 2 -4.70 -18.71 -18.19
C THR A 2 -4.20 -17.42 -17.54
N LEU A 3 -2.88 -17.20 -17.48
CA LEU A 3 -2.35 -15.94 -16.97
C LEU A 3 -2.72 -14.76 -17.89
N THR A 4 -2.84 -14.99 -19.19
CA THR A 4 -3.36 -13.99 -20.14
C THR A 4 -4.80 -13.60 -19.81
N ASP A 5 -5.67 -14.58 -19.53
CA ASP A 5 -7.06 -14.30 -19.13
C ASP A 5 -7.12 -13.51 -17.82
N PHE A 6 -6.25 -13.84 -16.87
CA PHE A 6 -6.12 -13.10 -15.63
C PHE A 6 -5.68 -11.65 -15.87
N ILE A 7 -4.64 -11.43 -16.69
CA ILE A 7 -4.14 -10.08 -17.00
C ILE A 7 -5.22 -9.27 -17.73
N ALA A 8 -5.93 -9.88 -18.68
CA ALA A 8 -7.01 -9.19 -19.41
C ALA A 8 -8.18 -8.81 -18.48
N THR A 9 -8.55 -9.71 -17.56
CA THR A 9 -9.60 -9.43 -16.56
C THR A 9 -9.17 -8.33 -15.58
N LEU A 10 -7.92 -8.39 -15.12
CA LEU A 10 -7.33 -7.34 -14.28
C LEU A 10 -7.34 -5.99 -15.01
N PHE A 11 -6.86 -5.97 -16.25
CA PHE A 11 -6.84 -4.77 -17.08
C PHE A 11 -8.23 -4.18 -17.24
N PHE A 12 -9.25 -5.01 -17.51
CA PHE A 12 -10.64 -4.55 -17.63
C PHE A 12 -11.11 -3.78 -16.38
N HIS A 13 -10.91 -4.33 -15.18
CA HIS A 13 -11.31 -3.65 -13.95
C HIS A 13 -10.49 -2.38 -13.67
N VAL A 14 -9.21 -2.39 -14.02
CA VAL A 14 -8.34 -1.21 -13.90
C VAL A 14 -8.78 -0.11 -14.87
N ASP A 15 -9.07 -0.46 -16.12
CA ASP A 15 -9.47 0.49 -17.17
C ASP A 15 -10.79 1.18 -16.83
N GLU A 16 -11.78 0.42 -16.34
CA GLU A 16 -13.07 0.96 -15.86
C GLU A 16 -12.87 2.03 -14.77
N ALA A 17 -11.91 1.83 -13.84
CA ALA A 17 -11.62 2.77 -12.75
C ALA A 17 -10.79 3.99 -13.18
N MET A 18 -10.32 4.04 -14.43
CA MET A 18 -9.36 5.03 -14.93
C MET A 18 -9.85 5.82 -16.15
N THR A 19 -11.12 5.72 -16.50
CA THR A 19 -11.72 6.35 -17.70
C THR A 19 -11.57 7.89 -17.73
N ASP A 20 -11.50 8.54 -16.57
CA ASP A 20 -11.33 9.99 -16.40
C ASP A 20 -9.87 10.43 -16.20
N VAL A 21 -8.92 9.49 -16.13
CA VAL A 21 -7.50 9.80 -15.92
C VAL A 21 -6.87 10.22 -17.26
N PRO A 22 -6.36 11.46 -17.39
CA PRO A 22 -5.72 11.90 -18.62
C PRO A 22 -4.40 11.16 -18.84
N LYS A 23 -4.12 10.83 -20.10
CA LYS A 23 -2.82 10.23 -20.47
C LYS A 23 -1.68 11.20 -20.20
N ASP A 24 -0.66 10.76 -19.47
CA ASP A 24 0.60 11.50 -19.32
C ASP A 24 1.29 11.62 -20.69
N PRO A 25 1.52 12.84 -21.22
CA PRO A 25 2.18 13.04 -22.51
C PRO A 25 3.60 12.45 -22.59
N ARG A 26 4.24 12.20 -21.44
CA ARG A 26 5.59 11.60 -21.35
C ARG A 26 5.56 10.07 -21.33
N SER A 27 4.38 9.47 -21.18
CA SER A 27 4.18 8.03 -21.17
C SER A 27 3.69 7.53 -22.53
N GLN A 28 4.30 6.44 -22.99
CA GLN A 28 3.77 5.71 -24.15
C GLN A 28 2.59 4.81 -23.75
N LEU A 29 2.61 4.32 -22.50
CA LEU A 29 1.53 3.55 -21.89
C LEU A 29 0.36 4.45 -21.50
N TRP A 30 -0.86 3.92 -21.64
CA TRP A 30 -2.07 4.48 -21.04
C TRP A 30 -2.06 4.32 -19.52
N PRO A 31 -2.83 5.15 -18.78
CA PRO A 31 -2.91 5.05 -17.33
C PRO A 31 -3.27 3.65 -16.84
N SER A 32 -4.27 3.01 -17.46
CA SER A 32 -4.72 1.66 -17.12
C SER A 32 -3.67 0.59 -17.38
N GLU A 33 -2.89 0.71 -18.47
CA GLU A 33 -1.76 -0.17 -18.74
C GLU A 33 -0.68 -0.03 -17.65
N LEU A 34 -0.34 1.21 -17.29
CA LEU A 34 0.69 1.48 -16.29
C LEU A 34 0.30 0.91 -14.91
N VAL A 35 -0.94 1.13 -14.48
CA VAL A 35 -1.44 0.60 -13.21
C VAL A 35 -1.55 -0.92 -13.25
N THR A 36 -2.03 -1.51 -14.34
CA THR A 36 -2.08 -2.97 -14.49
C THR A 36 -0.69 -3.58 -14.35
N ILE A 37 0.33 -3.00 -15.00
CA ILE A 37 1.72 -3.44 -14.87
C ILE A 37 2.21 -3.26 -13.42
N GLY A 38 1.84 -2.17 -12.75
CA GLY A 38 2.14 -1.93 -11.33
C GLY A 38 1.57 -3.01 -10.41
N VAL A 39 0.31 -3.39 -10.59
CA VAL A 39 -0.33 -4.47 -9.83
C VAL A 39 0.37 -5.81 -10.09
N LEU A 40 0.67 -6.12 -11.36
CA LEU A 40 1.45 -7.33 -11.69
C LEU A 40 2.85 -7.32 -11.07
N TYR A 41 3.49 -6.16 -10.98
CA TYR A 41 4.78 -6.01 -10.32
C TYR A 41 4.69 -6.39 -8.84
N VAL A 42 3.71 -5.87 -8.11
CA VAL A 42 3.53 -6.19 -6.69
C VAL A 42 3.23 -7.68 -6.49
N LEU A 43 2.40 -8.29 -7.34
CA LEU A 43 2.00 -9.69 -7.20
C LEU A 43 3.12 -10.69 -7.56
N LYS A 44 4.03 -10.32 -8.47
CA LYS A 44 4.99 -11.28 -9.05
C LYS A 44 6.45 -10.98 -8.73
N ALA A 45 6.81 -9.72 -8.56
CA ALA A 45 8.20 -9.32 -8.73
C ALA A 45 9.07 -9.70 -7.53
N GLN A 46 10.21 -10.31 -7.84
CA GLN A 46 11.32 -10.46 -6.90
C GLN A 46 12.38 -9.36 -7.09
N SER A 47 12.39 -8.71 -8.25
CA SER A 47 13.24 -7.55 -8.55
C SER A 47 12.74 -6.82 -9.80
N GLN A 48 13.06 -5.53 -9.90
CA GLN A 48 12.72 -4.70 -11.05
C GLN A 48 13.21 -5.28 -12.38
N ARG A 49 14.47 -5.74 -12.41
CA ARG A 49 15.08 -6.33 -13.62
C ARG A 49 14.37 -7.61 -14.04
N ARG A 50 14.17 -8.56 -13.12
CA ARG A 50 13.56 -9.86 -13.44
C ARG A 50 12.11 -9.69 -13.87
N PHE A 51 11.38 -8.81 -13.21
CA PHE A 51 10.00 -8.51 -13.59
C PHE A 51 9.92 -7.94 -15.00
N TRP A 52 10.72 -6.91 -15.30
CA TRP A 52 10.70 -6.30 -16.64
C TRP A 52 11.06 -7.30 -17.73
N GLN A 53 12.10 -8.12 -17.53
CA GLN A 53 12.49 -9.16 -18.49
C GLN A 53 11.39 -10.21 -18.68
N TRP A 54 10.70 -10.59 -17.61
CA TRP A 54 9.56 -11.51 -17.69
C TRP A 54 8.38 -10.88 -18.45
N LEU A 55 8.06 -9.62 -18.17
CA LEU A 55 6.97 -8.91 -18.83
C LEU A 55 7.23 -8.76 -20.33
N GLU A 56 8.43 -8.33 -20.69
CA GLU A 56 8.87 -8.21 -22.09
C GLU A 56 8.84 -9.55 -22.82
N ALA A 57 9.42 -10.61 -22.23
CA ALA A 57 9.53 -11.89 -22.92
C ALA A 57 8.18 -12.61 -23.13
N ASN A 58 7.20 -12.40 -22.24
CA ASN A 58 5.96 -13.18 -22.23
C ASN A 58 4.72 -12.37 -22.63
N TYR A 59 4.69 -11.06 -22.37
CA TYR A 59 3.48 -10.23 -22.45
C TYR A 59 3.68 -8.92 -23.20
N LEU A 60 4.77 -8.77 -23.98
CA LEU A 60 4.96 -7.61 -24.86
C LEU A 60 3.81 -7.44 -25.86
N HIS A 61 3.16 -8.54 -26.27
CA HIS A 61 1.99 -8.50 -27.13
C HIS A 61 0.76 -7.85 -26.47
N LEU A 62 0.66 -7.86 -25.13
CA LEU A 62 -0.38 -7.16 -24.38
C LEU A 62 0.00 -5.70 -24.09
N PHE A 63 1.30 -5.40 -24.01
CA PHE A 63 1.83 -4.06 -23.72
C PHE A 63 2.86 -3.65 -24.77
N PRO A 64 2.47 -3.42 -26.04
CA PRO A 64 3.41 -3.23 -27.14
C PRO A 64 4.25 -1.96 -27.02
N ALA A 65 3.78 -0.98 -26.26
CA ALA A 65 4.47 0.28 -25.99
C ALA A 65 5.33 0.26 -24.71
N LEU A 66 5.71 -0.94 -24.23
CA LEU A 66 6.49 -1.12 -23.00
C LEU A 66 7.80 -0.29 -23.05
N PRO A 67 8.00 0.67 -22.12
CA PRO A 67 9.21 1.47 -22.11
C PRO A 67 10.41 0.70 -21.54
N GLU A 68 11.61 1.27 -21.72
CA GLU A 68 12.82 0.81 -21.04
C GLU A 68 12.58 0.72 -19.52
N ARG A 69 13.18 -0.31 -18.90
CA ARG A 69 13.01 -0.65 -17.49
C ARG A 69 13.02 0.55 -16.54
N SER A 70 14.08 1.35 -16.57
CA SER A 70 14.26 2.49 -15.67
C SER A 70 13.19 3.55 -15.88
N ARG A 71 12.74 3.76 -17.13
CA ARG A 71 11.60 4.63 -17.45
C ARG A 71 10.28 4.06 -16.90
N LEU A 72 10.02 2.75 -17.04
CA LEU A 72 8.83 2.11 -16.49
C LEU A 72 8.70 2.34 -14.98
N PHE A 73 9.75 2.02 -14.22
CA PHE A 73 9.72 2.16 -12.76
C PHE A 73 9.65 3.62 -12.30
N ARG A 74 10.17 4.56 -13.10
CA ARG A 74 10.00 5.99 -12.83
C ARG A 74 8.55 6.44 -13.07
N LEU A 75 7.92 5.96 -14.14
CA LEU A 75 6.50 6.25 -14.41
C LEU A 75 5.62 5.71 -13.29
N MET A 76 5.82 4.46 -12.86
CA MET A 76 5.06 3.88 -11.75
C MET A 76 5.25 4.65 -10.44
N ARG A 77 6.48 5.11 -10.14
CA ARG A 77 6.72 5.94 -8.96
C ARG A 77 6.05 7.31 -9.03
N ASN A 78 6.02 7.91 -10.22
CA ASN A 78 5.46 9.25 -10.41
C ASN A 78 3.93 9.28 -10.33
N HIS A 79 3.29 8.17 -10.70
CA HIS A 79 1.83 8.01 -10.77
C HIS A 79 1.31 6.99 -9.75
N GLN A 80 2.01 6.86 -8.61
CA GLN A 80 1.64 5.91 -7.56
C GLN A 80 0.28 6.27 -6.92
N ASP A 81 -0.07 7.56 -6.94
CA ASP A 81 -1.35 8.12 -6.48
C ASP A 81 -2.56 7.58 -7.26
N TRP A 82 -2.36 7.08 -8.49
CA TRP A 82 -3.44 6.41 -9.22
C TRP A 82 -3.89 5.10 -8.55
N ALA A 83 -3.06 4.51 -7.69
CA ALA A 83 -3.45 3.33 -6.92
C ALA A 83 -4.53 3.64 -5.87
N ASP A 84 -4.65 4.90 -5.42
CA ASP A 84 -5.61 5.31 -4.40
C ASP A 84 -7.06 5.16 -4.89
N ARG A 85 -7.26 5.15 -6.21
CA ARG A 85 -8.58 4.88 -6.85
C ARG A 85 -9.13 3.49 -6.58
N PHE A 86 -8.29 2.56 -6.14
CA PHE A 86 -8.68 1.19 -5.81
C PHE A 86 -8.95 0.99 -4.32
N LEU A 87 -8.83 2.05 -3.51
CA LEU A 87 -9.33 2.06 -2.14
C LEU A 87 -10.85 2.03 -2.14
N SER A 88 -11.43 1.31 -1.19
CA SER A 88 -12.86 1.18 -1.04
C SER A 88 -13.44 2.36 -0.25
N ASP A 89 -14.72 2.64 -0.43
CA ASP A 89 -15.42 3.62 0.42
C ASP A 89 -15.39 3.19 1.92
N PRO A 90 -15.25 4.14 2.86
CA PRO A 90 -15.20 3.87 4.31
C PRO A 90 -16.42 3.14 4.87
N GLY A 91 -17.62 3.46 4.36
CA GLY A 91 -18.87 2.81 4.78
C GLY A 91 -19.29 3.16 6.21
N MET A 92 -19.90 2.20 6.92
CA MET A 92 -20.55 2.42 8.21
C MET A 92 -19.60 2.32 9.42
N LEU A 93 -18.60 1.45 9.34
CA LEU A 93 -17.68 1.16 10.43
C LEU A 93 -16.31 0.88 9.84
N LEU A 94 -15.30 1.46 10.46
CA LEU A 94 -13.91 1.25 10.14
C LEU A 94 -13.21 0.45 11.23
N VAL A 95 -12.25 -0.37 10.83
CA VAL A 95 -11.40 -1.17 11.72
C VAL A 95 -9.95 -0.95 11.34
N SER A 96 -9.09 -0.69 12.31
CA SER A 96 -7.66 -0.51 12.07
C SER A 96 -6.83 -1.26 13.11
N ASP A 97 -5.70 -1.79 12.65
CA ASP A 97 -4.64 -2.33 13.49
C ASP A 97 -3.29 -2.04 12.82
N SER A 98 -2.20 -2.12 13.57
CA SER A 98 -0.85 -1.99 13.03
C SER A 98 -0.17 -3.36 12.93
N LEU A 99 0.44 -3.62 11.77
CA LEU A 99 1.13 -4.88 11.48
C LEU A 99 2.61 -4.61 11.24
N GLY A 100 3.48 -5.31 11.98
CA GLY A 100 4.92 -5.24 11.76
C GLY A 100 5.34 -5.97 10.49
N VAL A 101 5.86 -5.24 9.50
CA VAL A 101 6.41 -5.78 8.25
C VAL A 101 7.94 -5.76 8.33
N GLU A 102 8.55 -6.93 8.42
CA GLU A 102 10.01 -7.07 8.38
C GLU A 102 10.53 -6.84 6.97
N LEU A 103 11.33 -5.78 6.78
CA LEU A 103 11.97 -5.48 5.50
C LEU A 103 13.36 -6.10 5.41
N ILE A 104 14.08 -6.15 6.54
CA ILE A 104 15.39 -6.80 6.63
C ILE A 104 15.53 -7.57 7.94
N HIS A 105 16.26 -8.67 7.87
CA HIS A 105 16.61 -9.45 9.06
C HIS A 105 17.34 -8.59 10.10
N PRO A 106 16.99 -8.62 11.41
CA PRO A 106 17.59 -7.77 12.45
C PRO A 106 19.13 -7.80 12.49
N ARG A 107 19.74 -8.97 12.27
CA ARG A 107 21.21 -9.13 12.14
C ARG A 107 21.86 -8.32 11.00
N ARG A 108 21.07 -7.77 10.07
CA ARG A 108 21.51 -6.96 8.94
C ARG A 108 21.33 -5.46 9.17
N GLN A 109 20.81 -5.06 10.33
CA GLN A 109 20.70 -3.66 10.70
C GLN A 109 22.07 -2.96 10.69
N GLY A 110 22.13 -1.72 10.21
CA GLY A 110 23.32 -0.88 10.22
C GLY A 110 24.35 -1.22 9.15
N ARG A 111 24.03 -2.11 8.20
CA ARG A 111 24.94 -2.48 7.10
C ARG A 111 24.97 -1.45 5.95
N SER A 112 24.09 -0.45 5.96
CA SER A 112 24.07 0.64 5.00
C SER A 112 23.57 1.91 5.68
N GLU A 113 24.13 3.06 5.28
CA GLU A 113 23.65 4.39 5.67
C GLU A 113 22.26 4.70 5.07
N LYS A 114 21.87 4.01 3.99
CA LYS A 114 20.57 4.17 3.33
C LYS A 114 19.57 3.07 3.71
N GLN A 115 19.59 2.64 4.98
CA GLN A 115 18.71 1.57 5.41
C GLN A 115 17.25 1.99 5.37
N VAL A 116 16.40 1.14 4.78
CA VAL A 116 14.95 1.26 4.83
C VAL A 116 14.46 0.46 6.04
N GLY A 117 13.70 1.12 6.92
CA GLY A 117 13.11 0.49 8.10
C GLY A 117 13.92 0.69 9.38
N GLU A 118 13.17 0.91 10.45
CA GLU A 118 13.68 1.10 11.81
C GLU A 118 13.49 -0.18 12.63
N LYS A 119 14.06 -0.22 13.83
CA LYS A 119 13.92 -1.38 14.70
C LYS A 119 12.64 -1.26 15.53
N GLY A 120 11.78 -2.27 15.44
CA GLY A 120 10.57 -2.39 16.24
C GLY A 120 10.49 -3.75 16.92
N LYS A 121 9.57 -3.87 17.87
CA LYS A 121 9.26 -5.12 18.55
C LYS A 121 7.80 -5.46 18.33
N SER A 122 7.53 -6.67 17.85
CA SER A 122 6.17 -7.21 17.69
C SER A 122 6.16 -8.65 18.20
N ASN A 123 5.12 -9.05 18.94
CA ASN A 123 4.95 -10.41 19.48
C ASN A 123 6.19 -10.96 20.20
N GLY A 124 6.91 -10.09 20.94
CA GLY A 124 8.13 -10.47 21.65
C GLY A 124 9.41 -10.51 20.79
N GLN A 125 9.30 -10.41 19.47
CA GLN A 125 10.41 -10.49 18.53
C GLN A 125 10.83 -9.11 18.01
N TRP A 126 12.13 -8.92 17.85
CA TRP A 126 12.68 -7.73 17.20
C TRP A 126 12.64 -7.94 15.69
N TYR A 127 12.19 -6.93 14.96
CA TYR A 127 12.24 -6.86 13.52
C TYR A 127 12.82 -5.51 13.08
N VAL A 128 13.29 -5.43 11.83
CA VAL A 128 13.70 -4.16 11.23
C VAL A 128 12.88 -3.94 9.97
N GLY A 129 12.10 -2.88 9.96
CA GLY A 129 11.12 -2.65 8.91
C GLY A 129 10.17 -1.51 9.22
N VAL A 130 8.91 -1.72 8.88
CA VAL A 130 7.84 -0.72 9.00
C VAL A 130 6.64 -1.30 9.74
N LYS A 131 5.85 -0.45 10.38
CA LYS A 131 4.47 -0.76 10.77
C LYS A 131 3.57 -0.37 9.62
N PHE A 132 2.80 -1.31 9.11
CA PHE A 132 1.74 -1.08 8.14
C PHE A 132 0.42 -0.99 8.88
N CYS A 133 -0.31 0.10 8.70
CA CYS A 133 -1.59 0.36 9.35
C CYS A 133 -2.68 0.48 8.28
N PRO A 134 -3.36 -0.62 7.89
CA PRO A 134 -4.52 -0.54 7.02
C PRO A 134 -5.77 -0.10 7.79
N LEU A 135 -6.57 0.75 7.17
CA LEU A 135 -7.92 1.09 7.59
C LEU A 135 -8.91 0.29 6.73
N LEU A 136 -9.64 -0.60 7.37
CA LEU A 136 -10.58 -1.51 6.71
C LEU A 136 -12.02 -1.05 6.93
N ASN A 137 -12.87 -1.12 5.92
CA ASN A 137 -14.31 -1.03 6.14
C ASN A 137 -14.91 -2.35 6.66
N PHE A 138 -16.21 -2.30 6.96
CA PHE A 138 -16.99 -3.45 7.42
C PHE A 138 -16.94 -4.68 6.51
N ASP A 139 -16.73 -4.49 5.19
CA ASP A 139 -16.59 -5.59 4.23
C ASP A 139 -15.17 -6.17 4.18
N GLY A 140 -14.26 -5.67 5.02
CA GLY A 140 -12.85 -6.09 5.08
C GLY A 140 -12.00 -5.56 3.92
N ARG A 141 -12.45 -4.50 3.24
CA ARG A 141 -11.69 -3.85 2.16
C ARG A 141 -10.89 -2.67 2.70
N ILE A 142 -9.71 -2.44 2.13
CA ILE A 142 -8.84 -1.32 2.51
C ILE A 142 -9.45 -0.02 1.96
N CYS A 143 -9.65 0.95 2.83
CA CYS A 143 -10.20 2.28 2.53
C CYS A 143 -9.14 3.37 2.64
N ASP A 144 -8.16 3.15 3.50
CA ASP A 144 -7.00 4.00 3.68
C ASP A 144 -5.87 3.15 4.26
N TRP A 145 -4.65 3.64 4.22
CA TRP A 145 -3.53 2.99 4.85
C TRP A 145 -2.35 3.93 5.00
N ASP A 146 -1.51 3.63 5.98
CA ASP A 146 -0.21 4.28 6.09
C ASP A 146 0.86 3.26 6.51
N ALA A 147 2.12 3.58 6.26
CA ALA A 147 3.25 2.74 6.65
C ALA A 147 4.43 3.58 7.13
N GLU A 148 4.81 3.38 8.38
CA GLU A 148 5.86 4.15 9.03
C GLU A 148 6.95 3.28 9.67
N GLY A 149 8.04 3.89 10.10
CA GLY A 149 9.13 3.18 10.78
C GLY A 149 8.64 2.28 11.91
N ALA A 150 9.22 1.08 12.06
CA ALA A 150 8.78 0.10 13.04
C ALA A 150 8.83 0.56 14.52
N SER A 151 9.50 1.68 14.80
CA SER A 151 9.59 2.27 16.14
C SER A 151 8.39 3.15 16.49
N LEU A 152 7.57 3.55 15.49
CA LEU A 152 6.45 4.46 15.67
C LEU A 152 5.44 3.89 16.67
N TYR A 153 4.85 4.77 17.48
CA TYR A 153 3.79 4.40 18.40
C TYR A 153 2.46 4.27 17.63
N ASP A 154 1.65 3.25 17.92
CA ASP A 154 0.46 2.93 17.10
C ASP A 154 -0.56 4.07 17.11
N GLY A 155 -0.70 4.77 18.24
CA GLY A 155 -1.54 5.96 18.30
C GLY A 155 -1.13 7.03 17.29
N ASP A 156 0.14 7.14 16.88
CA ASP A 156 0.56 8.17 15.93
C ASP A 156 -0.16 8.04 14.57
N PHE A 157 -0.54 6.82 14.15
CA PHE A 157 -1.38 6.58 12.96
C PHE A 157 -2.78 7.19 13.03
N GLN A 158 -3.21 7.71 14.20
CA GLN A 158 -4.47 8.45 14.28
C GLN A 158 -4.52 9.69 13.36
N TRP A 159 -3.40 10.16 12.79
CA TRP A 159 -3.45 11.19 11.73
C TRP A 159 -4.27 10.72 10.52
N MET A 160 -4.09 9.48 10.09
CA MET A 160 -4.78 8.90 8.93
C MET A 160 -6.23 8.57 9.32
N LEU A 161 -6.44 8.11 10.55
CA LEU A 161 -7.79 7.94 11.11
C LEU A 161 -8.58 9.26 11.20
N SER A 162 -7.89 10.40 11.32
CA SER A 162 -8.52 11.72 11.38
C SER A 162 -9.03 12.20 10.03
N ASP A 163 -8.58 11.61 8.92
CA ASP A 163 -9.10 11.91 7.57
C ASP A 163 -10.52 11.33 7.37
N HIS A 164 -10.98 10.47 8.29
CA HIS A 164 -12.31 9.84 8.29
C HIS A 164 -13.10 10.26 9.53
N PRO A 165 -13.51 11.54 9.68
CA PRO A 165 -14.05 12.05 10.95
C PRO A 165 -15.43 11.51 11.30
N ASN A 166 -16.22 11.06 10.33
CA ASN A 166 -17.64 10.73 10.53
C ASN A 166 -17.85 9.28 10.98
N GLU A 167 -16.96 8.39 10.55
CA GLU A 167 -17.09 6.96 10.70
C GLU A 167 -16.60 6.53 12.08
N PRO A 168 -17.32 5.68 12.81
CA PRO A 168 -16.76 5.00 13.98
C PRO A 168 -15.56 4.15 13.58
N LYS A 169 -14.49 4.21 14.38
CA LYS A 169 -13.20 3.54 14.10
C LYS A 169 -12.81 2.63 15.25
N LEU A 170 -12.97 1.32 15.05
CA LEU A 170 -12.60 0.30 16.01
C LEU A 170 -11.10 0.00 15.93
N VAL A 171 -10.40 0.14 17.05
CA VAL A 171 -8.96 -0.07 17.17
C VAL A 171 -8.61 -0.84 18.43
N ASP A 172 -7.38 -1.33 18.50
CA ASP A 172 -6.83 -1.90 19.73
C ASP A 172 -6.41 -0.81 20.74
N ASN A 173 -6.05 -1.23 21.97
CA ASN A 173 -5.61 -0.31 23.02
C ASN A 173 -4.26 0.39 22.73
N GLY A 174 -3.46 -0.14 21.80
CA GLY A 174 -2.21 0.48 21.36
C GLY A 174 -2.43 1.85 20.72
N PHE A 175 -3.60 2.06 20.09
CA PHE A 175 -3.93 3.33 19.45
C PHE A 175 -4.30 4.44 20.45
N HIS A 176 -4.65 4.14 21.70
CA HIS A 176 -5.14 5.17 22.64
C HIS A 176 -4.12 6.25 23.00
N LYS A 177 -4.40 7.51 22.68
CA LYS A 177 -3.60 8.68 23.06
C LYS A 177 -4.11 9.32 24.35
N ALA A 178 -3.25 9.36 25.35
CA ALA A 178 -3.50 10.18 26.54
C ALA A 178 -3.68 11.66 26.18
N ALA A 179 -4.50 12.40 26.95
CA ALA A 179 -4.79 13.82 26.71
C ALA A 179 -3.54 14.70 26.56
N LYS A 180 -2.46 14.41 27.33
CA LYS A 180 -1.17 15.14 27.23
C LYS A 180 -0.44 14.96 25.89
N ARG A 181 -0.85 13.99 25.07
CA ARG A 181 -0.33 13.68 23.73
C ARG A 181 -1.31 14.09 22.61
N GLY A 182 -2.29 14.94 22.92
CA GLY A 182 -3.29 15.41 21.95
C GLY A 182 -4.66 14.73 22.08
N GLY A 183 -4.76 13.62 22.84
CA GLY A 183 -6.01 12.86 22.94
C GLY A 183 -6.30 12.02 21.71
N ASP A 184 -7.40 11.26 21.76
CA ASP A 184 -7.87 10.45 20.65
C ASP A 184 -8.58 11.30 19.59
N CYS A 185 -8.45 10.91 18.32
CA CYS A 185 -9.24 11.45 17.22
C CYS A 185 -10.75 11.15 17.39
N GLU A 186 -11.59 11.91 16.68
CA GLU A 186 -13.04 11.79 16.78
C GLU A 186 -13.53 10.39 16.36
N ASN A 187 -14.57 9.90 17.05
CA ASN A 187 -15.20 8.61 16.78
C ASN A 187 -14.26 7.39 16.87
N LEU A 188 -13.17 7.51 17.63
CA LEU A 188 -12.31 6.37 17.97
C LEU A 188 -12.97 5.49 19.04
N ILE A 189 -13.09 4.20 18.76
CA ILE A 189 -13.61 3.17 19.67
C ILE A 189 -12.46 2.23 19.98
N VAL A 190 -11.96 2.28 21.22
CA VAL A 190 -10.89 1.41 21.68
C VAL A 190 -11.48 0.11 22.23
N ALA A 191 -11.09 -1.02 21.66
CA ALA A 191 -11.50 -2.33 22.15
C ALA A 191 -10.85 -2.59 23.53
N THR A 192 -11.66 -2.64 24.57
CA THR A 192 -11.24 -3.02 25.92
C THR A 192 -11.54 -4.49 26.17
N THR A 193 -10.54 -5.27 26.58
CA THR A 193 -10.75 -6.60 27.15
C THR A 193 -11.18 -6.44 28.61
N GLU A 194 -12.47 -6.57 28.89
CA GLU A 194 -12.98 -6.84 30.25
C GLU A 194 -12.72 -8.29 30.67
#